data_AF-A0A2V2VBZ0-F1
#
_entry.id   AF-A0A2V2VBZ0-F1
#
_cell.length_a   1.000
_cell.length_b   1.000
_cell.length_c   1.000
_cell.angle_alpha   90.00
_cell.angle_beta   90.00
_cell.angle_gamma   90.00
#
_symmetry.space_group_name_H-M   'P 1'
#
loop_
_entity.id
_entity.type
_entity.pdbx_description
1 polymer ?
#
loop_
_entity_poly.entity_id
_entity_poly.type
_entity_poly.pdbx_seq_one_letter_code
_entity_poly.pdbx_strand_id
1 'polypeptide(L)'
;MHRPQWTMNSSVEDILLEGSTLKNNMKLNEFLRSNFGEEWVVERNGNVTMETFVLRPTMFINDNEILDIITASPSYQLLKRELEIELDNRKRELNERKILLEAIHKLHHEGVYSLRQWRGFKSKNTVTPHAKGKLNAVLTQVQTEEKREAEEKRKVEEKREAEEKRKAEEKREAEEKRKAEKKREAEERVRREEDERQRRAQEMKFTISTNIEDVLFKGRVRDKDMKLNDFLTVRFGGKGVVDTNEDVLLEEFFKEPARYIPDARVLNEIKTTVRYLKMGRAVMEEVDMEEVVRKLHENGVLSLEQWRDYEGKDTVTPLVSGKLNAALSRAQISTSVVKSTVLKGYYESVYNAGWSHLVEVPDSEKEQTEMGMKVKEGKPEQSWTYKKVGDTLERNNGVQQSGEAPPRLMVLTSDKGWPYSWKWKGNEFIRDCYVDCEVERVWRIVEHYLIEWFGTHVEEHFTPERLLLIGTPGIGKSMNAGSYLLYQLLHCDAEKLPVVLYVIGNEAFLF
;
A
#
# COMPACT_ATOMS: atom_id res chain seq x y z
N MET A 1 -26.61 18.32 -51.79
CA MET A 1 -25.83 17.77 -52.92
C MET A 1 -24.55 17.18 -52.35
N HIS A 2 -24.35 15.86 -52.45
CA HIS A 2 -23.04 15.26 -52.19
C HIS A 2 -22.08 15.71 -53.30
N ARG A 3 -20.98 16.37 -52.92
CA ARG A 3 -19.88 16.65 -53.83
C ARG A 3 -19.16 15.32 -54.10
N PRO A 4 -19.02 14.87 -55.36
CA PRO A 4 -18.37 13.59 -55.63
C PRO A 4 -16.91 13.62 -55.17
N GLN A 5 -16.49 12.54 -54.48
CA GLN A 5 -15.09 12.34 -54.10
C GLN A 5 -14.32 11.73 -55.28
N TRP A 6 -13.68 12.60 -56.06
CA TRP A 6 -12.80 12.16 -57.15
C TRP A 6 -11.49 11.58 -56.61
N THR A 7 -10.96 10.57 -57.28
CA THR A 7 -9.66 9.95 -56.98
C THR A 7 -8.79 9.91 -58.24
N MET A 8 -7.51 9.55 -58.13
CA MET A 8 -6.64 9.36 -59.30
C MET A 8 -7.16 8.32 -60.30
N ASN A 9 -8.05 7.42 -59.88
CA ASN A 9 -8.65 6.39 -60.74
C ASN A 9 -10.00 6.80 -61.32
N SER A 10 -10.51 8.00 -60.98
CA SER A 10 -11.77 8.49 -61.52
C SER A 10 -11.68 8.70 -63.03
N SER A 11 -12.77 8.35 -63.72
CA SER A 11 -12.89 8.45 -65.17
C SER A 11 -12.90 9.91 -65.61
N VAL A 12 -12.22 10.22 -66.72
CA VAL A 12 -12.29 11.55 -67.33
C VAL A 12 -13.69 11.86 -67.86
N GLU A 13 -14.46 10.84 -68.25
CA GLU A 13 -15.85 10.96 -68.70
C GLU A 13 -16.76 11.46 -67.56
N ASP A 14 -16.68 10.80 -66.41
CA ASP A 14 -17.49 11.15 -65.23
C ASP A 14 -17.18 12.57 -64.72
N ILE A 15 -15.89 12.95 -64.72
CA ILE A 15 -15.44 14.28 -64.30
C ILE A 15 -15.94 15.37 -65.28
N LEU A 16 -15.91 15.10 -66.58
CA LEU A 16 -16.31 16.08 -67.58
C LEU A 16 -17.84 16.25 -67.65
N LEU A 17 -18.60 15.17 -67.42
CA LEU A 17 -20.06 15.15 -67.45
C LEU A 17 -20.73 15.44 -66.09
N GLU A 18 -19.96 15.74 -65.05
CA GLU A 18 -20.47 16.11 -63.72
C GLU A 18 -21.45 17.29 -63.80
N GLY A 19 -22.66 17.10 -63.25
CA GLY A 19 -23.69 18.16 -63.13
C GLY A 19 -24.76 18.18 -64.23
N SER A 20 -24.70 17.32 -65.25
CA SER A 20 -25.74 17.27 -66.29
C SER A 20 -26.96 16.45 -65.85
N THR A 21 -27.81 17.02 -65.01
CA THR A 21 -29.17 16.49 -64.75
C THR A 21 -30.20 17.46 -65.30
N LEU A 22 -30.73 17.17 -66.49
CA LEU A 22 -31.90 17.86 -67.04
C LEU A 22 -33.09 17.58 -66.11
N LYS A 23 -33.62 18.62 -65.45
CA LYS A 23 -34.68 18.51 -64.44
C LYS A 23 -36.02 19.02 -65.00
N ASN A 24 -37.04 18.19 -64.79
CA ASN A 24 -38.50 18.43 -64.82
C ASN A 24 -39.14 19.01 -66.10
N ASN A 25 -39.92 18.16 -66.77
CA ASN A 25 -40.84 18.50 -67.85
C ASN A 25 -42.26 18.74 -67.29
N MET A 26 -42.64 20.00 -67.03
CA MET A 26 -44.04 20.35 -66.70
C MET A 26 -44.97 20.05 -67.89
N LYS A 27 -46.14 19.47 -67.63
CA LYS A 27 -47.11 19.10 -68.69
C LYS A 27 -48.19 20.17 -68.92
N LEU A 28 -48.76 20.21 -70.12
CA LEU A 28 -49.78 21.17 -70.53
C LEU A 28 -51.03 21.11 -69.65
N ASN A 29 -51.56 19.92 -69.37
CA ASN A 29 -52.72 19.80 -68.49
C ASN A 29 -52.43 20.16 -67.03
N GLU A 30 -51.18 20.07 -66.60
CA GLU A 30 -50.76 20.51 -65.26
C GLU A 30 -50.82 22.05 -65.17
N PHE A 31 -50.36 22.74 -66.22
CA PHE A 31 -50.46 24.19 -66.35
C PHE A 31 -51.90 24.69 -66.47
N LEU A 32 -52.72 24.03 -67.29
CA LEU A 32 -54.12 24.41 -67.52
C LEU A 32 -54.97 24.24 -66.25
N ARG A 33 -54.81 23.12 -65.53
CA ARG A 33 -55.47 22.89 -64.23
C ARG A 33 -55.12 23.96 -63.21
N SER A 34 -53.85 24.36 -63.15
CA SER A 34 -53.36 25.30 -62.14
C SER A 34 -53.77 26.76 -62.41
N ASN A 35 -54.05 27.15 -63.66
CA ASN A 35 -54.27 28.55 -64.04
C ASN A 35 -55.69 28.84 -64.57
N PHE A 36 -56.37 27.84 -65.11
CA PHE A 36 -57.68 28.01 -65.77
C PHE A 36 -58.76 27.05 -65.24
N GLY A 37 -58.39 26.04 -64.43
CA GLY A 37 -59.33 25.10 -63.79
C GLY A 37 -59.48 23.76 -64.52
N GLU A 38 -60.23 22.81 -63.94
CA GLU A 38 -60.37 21.44 -64.47
C GLU A 38 -61.13 21.35 -65.81
N GLU A 39 -61.89 22.39 -66.17
CA GLU A 39 -62.70 22.45 -67.39
C GLU A 39 -61.86 22.62 -68.67
N TRP A 40 -60.59 23.03 -68.55
CA TRP A 40 -59.72 23.37 -69.68
C TRP A 40 -58.72 22.25 -70.03
N VAL A 41 -58.88 21.06 -69.46
CA VAL A 41 -57.98 19.91 -69.65
C VAL A 41 -58.16 19.32 -71.06
N VAL A 42 -57.09 19.31 -71.86
CA VAL A 42 -57.12 18.67 -73.19
C VAL A 42 -57.02 17.14 -73.10
N GLU A 43 -57.54 16.43 -74.11
CA GLU A 43 -57.53 14.96 -74.16
C GLU A 43 -56.12 14.35 -74.01
N ARG A 44 -56.04 13.06 -73.65
CA ARG A 44 -54.79 12.36 -73.30
C ARG A 44 -53.67 12.50 -74.35
N ASN A 45 -54.03 12.62 -75.63
CA ASN A 45 -53.08 12.79 -76.74
C ASN A 45 -52.62 14.25 -76.95
N GLY A 46 -53.31 15.23 -76.37
CA GLY A 46 -52.93 16.65 -76.37
C GLY A 46 -52.10 17.09 -75.15
N ASN A 47 -51.97 16.23 -74.13
CA ASN A 47 -51.22 16.53 -72.90
C ASN A 47 -49.70 16.44 -73.07
N VAL A 48 -49.15 17.35 -73.87
CA VAL A 48 -47.72 17.46 -74.16
C VAL A 48 -46.97 18.26 -73.09
N THR A 49 -45.64 18.33 -73.19
CA THR A 49 -44.87 19.22 -72.31
C THR A 49 -45.14 20.68 -72.66
N MET A 50 -45.05 21.58 -71.68
CA MET A 50 -45.23 23.02 -71.94
C MET A 50 -44.23 23.55 -72.97
N GLU A 51 -43.02 22.98 -73.03
CA GLU A 51 -42.04 23.25 -74.09
C GLU A 51 -42.59 22.94 -75.49
N THR A 52 -43.22 21.77 -75.67
CA THR A 52 -43.79 21.35 -76.95
C THR A 52 -44.99 22.23 -77.34
N PHE A 53 -45.83 22.56 -76.36
CA PHE A 53 -47.00 23.41 -76.57
C PHE A 53 -46.59 24.83 -76.98
N VAL A 54 -45.66 25.47 -76.28
CA VAL A 54 -45.22 26.86 -76.57
C VAL A 54 -44.61 27.01 -77.97
N LEU A 55 -43.94 25.97 -78.48
CA LEU A 55 -43.36 26.00 -79.83
C LEU A 55 -44.42 25.98 -80.93
N ARG A 56 -45.53 25.26 -80.73
CA ARG A 56 -46.61 25.10 -81.73
C ARG A 56 -47.99 24.96 -81.07
N PRO A 57 -48.54 26.03 -80.47
CA PRO A 57 -49.79 25.95 -79.71
C PRO A 57 -50.99 25.49 -80.57
N THR A 58 -51.02 25.94 -81.82
CA THR A 58 -52.06 25.64 -82.82
C THR A 58 -52.11 24.18 -83.26
N MET A 59 -51.10 23.35 -82.93
CA MET A 59 -51.16 21.90 -83.19
C MET A 59 -51.87 21.11 -82.10
N PHE A 60 -52.04 21.69 -80.90
CA PHE A 60 -52.57 20.99 -79.73
C PHE A 60 -53.93 21.54 -79.29
N ILE A 61 -54.22 22.81 -79.59
CA ILE A 61 -55.51 23.44 -79.38
C ILE A 61 -55.96 24.03 -80.74
N ASN A 62 -57.02 23.45 -81.30
CA ASN A 62 -57.57 23.85 -82.61
C ASN A 62 -58.61 24.97 -82.50
N ASP A 63 -59.06 25.27 -81.29
CA ASP A 63 -60.00 26.36 -81.02
C ASP A 63 -59.22 27.66 -80.84
N ASN A 64 -59.37 28.56 -81.82
CA ASN A 64 -58.63 29.82 -81.85
C ASN A 64 -59.04 30.77 -80.72
N GLU A 65 -60.27 30.72 -80.23
CA GLU A 65 -60.75 31.61 -79.15
C GLU A 65 -60.12 31.19 -77.81
N ILE A 66 -60.08 29.88 -77.55
CA ILE A 66 -59.41 29.28 -76.39
C ILE A 66 -57.90 29.55 -76.42
N LEU A 67 -57.29 29.40 -77.60
CA LEU A 67 -55.86 29.63 -77.77
C LEU A 67 -55.47 31.10 -77.55
N ASP A 68 -56.29 32.04 -78.01
CA ASP A 68 -56.07 33.46 -77.80
C ASP A 68 -56.18 33.84 -76.32
N ILE A 69 -57.14 33.27 -75.58
CA ILE A 69 -57.27 33.48 -74.12
C ILE A 69 -56.05 32.94 -73.37
N ILE A 70 -55.62 31.71 -73.69
CA ILE A 70 -54.46 31.09 -73.03
C ILE A 70 -53.17 31.86 -73.36
N THR A 71 -52.97 32.23 -74.63
CA THR A 71 -51.75 32.91 -75.05
C THR A 71 -51.69 34.38 -74.60
N ALA A 72 -52.83 35.04 -74.40
CA ALA A 72 -52.91 36.38 -73.82
C ALA A 72 -52.75 36.41 -72.28
N SER A 73 -52.84 35.26 -71.60
CA SER A 73 -52.74 35.19 -70.14
C SER A 73 -51.34 35.58 -69.62
N PRO A 74 -51.24 36.39 -68.54
CA PRO A 74 -49.97 36.71 -67.89
C PRO A 74 -49.18 35.48 -67.46
N SER A 75 -49.85 34.43 -66.98
CA SER A 75 -49.20 33.17 -66.55
C SER A 75 -48.53 32.45 -67.70
N TYR A 76 -49.14 32.45 -68.90
CA TYR A 76 -48.56 31.85 -70.09
C TYR A 76 -47.38 32.67 -70.61
N GLN A 77 -47.47 34.00 -70.59
CA GLN A 77 -46.37 34.88 -71.02
C GLN A 77 -45.14 34.81 -70.12
N LEU A 78 -45.34 34.70 -68.80
CA LEU A 78 -44.25 34.45 -67.85
C LEU A 78 -43.61 33.09 -68.07
N LEU A 79 -44.43 32.03 -68.15
CA LEU A 79 -43.93 30.67 -68.39
C LEU A 79 -43.22 30.54 -69.75
N LYS A 80 -43.74 31.21 -70.80
CA LYS A 80 -43.10 31.24 -72.11
C LYS A 80 -41.70 31.87 -72.04
N ARG A 81 -41.54 33.00 -71.34
CA ARG A 81 -40.21 33.62 -71.13
C ARG A 81 -39.28 32.74 -70.33
N GLU A 82 -39.78 32.11 -69.26
CA GLU A 82 -38.99 31.16 -68.45
C GLU A 82 -38.53 29.96 -69.29
N LEU A 83 -39.43 29.37 -70.08
CA LEU A 83 -39.12 28.26 -70.99
C LEU A 83 -38.18 28.68 -72.11
N GLU A 84 -38.27 29.91 -72.64
CA GLU A 84 -37.32 30.42 -73.64
C GLU A 84 -35.91 30.58 -73.05
N ILE A 85 -35.80 31.11 -71.83
CA ILE A 85 -34.52 31.20 -71.09
C ILE A 85 -33.98 29.81 -70.78
N GLU A 86 -34.84 28.91 -70.32
CA GLU A 86 -34.48 27.53 -70.03
C GLU A 86 -34.03 26.79 -71.29
N LEU A 87 -34.73 26.96 -72.42
CA LEU A 87 -34.37 26.36 -73.70
C LEU A 87 -33.03 26.91 -74.22
N ASP A 88 -32.77 28.21 -74.05
CA ASP A 88 -31.46 28.80 -74.38
C ASP A 88 -30.35 28.26 -73.47
N ASN A 89 -30.62 28.13 -72.16
CA ASN A 89 -29.71 27.48 -71.22
C ASN A 89 -29.45 26.01 -71.60
N ARG A 90 -30.49 25.23 -71.93
CA ARG A 90 -30.36 23.85 -72.41
C ARG A 90 -29.60 23.76 -73.72
N LYS A 91 -29.81 24.69 -74.66
CA LYS A 91 -29.04 24.75 -75.92
C LYS A 91 -27.57 25.03 -75.63
N ARG A 92 -27.26 25.94 -74.71
CA ARG A 92 -25.90 26.20 -74.25
C ARG A 92 -25.29 24.97 -73.56
N GLU A 93 -26.01 24.33 -72.64
CA GLU A 93 -25.59 23.09 -71.97
C GLU A 93 -25.38 21.93 -72.95
N LEU A 94 -26.26 21.77 -73.94
CA LEU A 94 -26.13 20.74 -74.98
C LEU A 94 -24.91 21.00 -75.87
N ASN A 95 -24.64 22.26 -76.20
CA ASN A 95 -23.45 22.65 -76.96
C ASN A 95 -22.17 22.45 -76.13
N GLU A 96 -22.18 22.81 -74.85
CA GLU A 96 -21.09 22.51 -73.92
C GLU A 96 -20.87 21.01 -73.77
N ARG A 97 -21.94 20.22 -73.61
CA ARG A 97 -21.88 18.75 -73.55
C ARG A 97 -21.33 18.16 -74.85
N LYS A 98 -21.71 18.71 -76.01
CA LYS A 98 -21.17 18.29 -77.31
C LYS A 98 -19.65 18.53 -77.36
N ILE A 99 -19.19 19.71 -76.94
CA ILE A 99 -17.76 20.05 -76.86
C ILE A 99 -17.03 19.10 -75.89
N LEU A 100 -17.65 18.75 -74.76
CA LEU A 100 -17.09 17.83 -73.77
C LEU A 100 -17.05 16.38 -74.26
N LEU A 101 -18.07 15.91 -74.96
CA LEU A 101 -18.10 14.57 -75.57
C LEU A 101 -17.06 14.42 -76.70
N GLU A 102 -16.89 15.45 -77.53
CA GLU A 102 -15.81 15.48 -78.53
C GLU A 102 -14.43 15.44 -77.87
N ALA A 103 -14.25 16.13 -76.74
CA ALA A 103 -13.02 16.08 -75.95
C ALA A 103 -12.80 14.69 -75.33
N ILE A 104 -13.84 14.05 -74.79
CA ILE A 104 -13.78 12.68 -74.25
C ILE A 104 -13.37 11.69 -75.35
N HIS A 105 -14.02 11.77 -76.52
CA HIS A 105 -13.71 10.89 -77.65
C HIS A 105 -12.23 11.02 -78.06
N LYS A 106 -11.71 12.25 -78.16
CA LYS A 106 -10.29 12.51 -78.43
C LYS A 106 -9.37 11.96 -77.34
N LEU A 107 -9.69 12.20 -76.07
CA LEU A 107 -8.92 11.69 -74.93
C LEU A 107 -8.87 10.16 -74.92
N HIS A 108 -9.99 9.48 -75.20
CA HIS A 108 -10.04 8.03 -75.31
C HIS A 108 -9.21 7.49 -76.48
N HIS A 109 -9.24 8.14 -77.65
CA HIS A 109 -8.36 7.78 -78.78
C HIS A 109 -6.88 7.95 -78.46
N GLU A 110 -6.54 8.92 -77.61
CA GLU A 110 -5.18 9.15 -77.11
C GLU A 110 -4.83 8.29 -75.87
N GLY A 111 -5.72 7.38 -75.45
CA GLY A 111 -5.50 6.43 -74.36
C GLY A 111 -5.65 7.00 -72.95
N VAL A 112 -6.30 8.15 -72.79
CA VAL A 112 -6.53 8.82 -71.50
C VAL A 112 -7.95 8.57 -71.02
N TYR A 113 -8.11 7.61 -70.10
CA TYR A 113 -9.41 7.23 -69.53
C TYR A 113 -9.58 7.67 -68.07
N SER A 114 -8.47 7.93 -67.36
CA SER A 114 -8.46 8.25 -65.93
C SER A 114 -7.71 9.54 -65.62
N LEU A 115 -8.00 10.12 -64.46
CA LEU A 115 -7.30 11.32 -63.96
C LEU A 115 -5.77 11.09 -63.78
N ARG A 116 -5.35 9.87 -63.43
CA ARG A 116 -3.95 9.46 -63.37
C ARG A 116 -3.27 9.54 -64.74
N GLN A 117 -3.93 9.06 -65.79
CA GLN A 117 -3.42 9.15 -67.15
C GLN A 117 -3.40 10.60 -67.65
N TRP A 118 -4.43 11.39 -67.32
CA TRP A 118 -4.46 12.83 -67.60
C TRP A 118 -3.27 13.57 -66.97
N ARG A 119 -2.82 13.17 -65.77
CA ARG A 119 -1.65 13.77 -65.11
C ARG A 119 -0.41 13.71 -66.01
N GLY A 120 -0.11 12.52 -66.56
CA GLY A 120 1.05 12.24 -67.41
C GLY A 120 0.87 12.54 -68.90
N PHE A 121 -0.32 12.97 -69.31
CA PHE A 121 -0.63 13.26 -70.70
C PHE A 121 0.15 14.49 -71.20
N LYS A 122 0.96 14.33 -72.25
CA LYS A 122 1.88 15.38 -72.74
C LYS A 122 1.18 16.43 -73.62
N SER A 123 0.15 16.03 -74.37
CA SER A 123 -0.49 16.87 -75.38
C SER A 123 -1.72 17.62 -74.85
N LYS A 124 -1.72 18.11 -73.61
CA LYS A 124 -2.89 18.78 -72.99
C LYS A 124 -3.40 20.02 -73.73
N ASN A 125 -2.65 20.54 -74.70
CA ASN A 125 -3.03 21.69 -75.53
C ASN A 125 -3.95 21.31 -76.71
N THR A 126 -4.10 20.02 -77.03
CA THR A 126 -5.03 19.53 -78.06
C THR A 126 -6.48 19.44 -77.57
N VAL A 127 -6.66 19.43 -76.25
CA VAL A 127 -7.95 19.37 -75.56
C VAL A 127 -8.52 20.78 -75.42
N THR A 128 -9.85 20.89 -75.53
CA THR A 128 -10.54 22.18 -75.44
C THR A 128 -10.26 22.84 -74.08
N PRO A 129 -10.11 24.19 -74.04
CA PRO A 129 -9.78 24.90 -72.80
C PRO A 129 -10.75 24.60 -71.65
N HIS A 130 -12.03 24.42 -71.97
CA HIS A 130 -13.08 24.09 -71.01
C HIS A 130 -12.89 22.70 -70.37
N ALA A 131 -12.67 21.66 -71.18
CA ALA A 131 -12.40 20.30 -70.67
C ALA A 131 -11.08 20.22 -69.89
N LYS A 132 -10.03 20.88 -70.40
CA LYS A 132 -8.73 20.99 -69.72
C LYS A 132 -8.84 21.67 -68.37
N GLY A 133 -9.63 22.75 -68.28
CA GLY A 133 -9.90 23.49 -67.04
C GLY A 133 -10.56 22.61 -65.98
N LYS A 134 -11.63 21.89 -66.34
CA LYS A 134 -12.32 20.95 -65.43
C LYS A 134 -11.39 19.85 -64.92
N LEU A 135 -10.67 19.17 -65.80
CA LEU A 135 -9.77 18.08 -65.40
C LEU A 135 -8.59 18.56 -64.54
N ASN A 136 -8.02 19.75 -64.81
CA ASN A 136 -6.94 20.30 -64.01
C ASN A 136 -7.41 20.78 -62.63
N ALA A 137 -8.63 21.33 -62.53
CA ALA A 137 -9.22 21.70 -61.25
C ALA A 137 -9.38 20.46 -60.35
N VAL A 138 -9.96 19.39 -60.90
CA VAL A 138 -10.11 18.12 -60.17
C VAL A 138 -8.76 17.48 -59.85
N LEU A 139 -7.80 17.47 -60.78
CA LEU A 139 -6.45 16.96 -60.54
C LEU A 139 -5.74 17.70 -59.38
N THR A 140 -5.89 19.02 -59.29
CA THR A 140 -5.30 19.83 -58.23
C THR A 140 -5.97 19.54 -56.88
N GLN A 141 -7.29 19.40 -56.87
CA GLN A 141 -8.05 19.03 -55.68
C GLN A 141 -7.62 17.66 -55.14
N VAL A 142 -7.57 16.63 -55.99
CA VAL A 142 -7.16 15.27 -55.60
C VAL A 142 -5.73 15.24 -55.07
N GLN A 143 -4.79 15.93 -55.73
CA GLN A 143 -3.40 15.97 -55.26
C GLN A 143 -3.24 16.69 -53.91
N THR A 144 -4.07 17.70 -53.65
CA THR A 144 -4.04 18.44 -52.38
C THR A 144 -4.59 17.57 -51.25
N GLU A 145 -5.69 16.86 -51.52
CA GLU A 145 -6.29 15.94 -50.54
C GLU A 145 -5.39 14.73 -50.27
N GLU A 146 -4.82 14.10 -51.31
CA GLU A 146 -3.86 12.99 -51.15
C GLU A 146 -2.64 13.41 -50.31
N LYS A 147 -2.13 14.63 -50.51
CA LYS A 147 -1.02 15.17 -49.69
C LYS A 147 -1.44 15.37 -48.24
N ARG A 148 -2.64 15.93 -48.01
CA ARG A 148 -3.18 16.16 -46.66
C ARG A 148 -3.40 14.85 -45.92
N GLU A 149 -4.01 13.86 -46.57
CA GLU A 149 -4.21 12.53 -46.01
C GLU A 149 -2.88 11.81 -45.73
N ALA A 150 -1.89 11.93 -46.63
CA ALA A 150 -0.57 11.34 -46.41
C ALA A 150 0.17 12.00 -45.24
N GLU A 151 0.07 13.32 -45.10
CA GLU A 151 0.63 14.07 -43.96
C GLU A 151 -0.07 13.70 -42.65
N GLU A 152 -1.39 13.56 -42.66
CA GLU A 152 -2.15 13.13 -41.49
C GLU A 152 -1.79 11.70 -41.07
N LYS A 153 -1.69 10.76 -42.02
CA LYS A 153 -1.22 9.40 -41.76
C LYS A 153 0.19 9.39 -41.16
N ARG A 154 1.12 10.21 -41.68
CA ARG A 154 2.47 10.35 -41.11
C ARG A 154 2.43 10.88 -39.67
N LYS A 155 1.65 11.92 -39.40
CA LYS A 155 1.48 12.47 -38.04
C LYS A 155 0.88 11.46 -37.07
N VAL A 156 -0.06 10.63 -37.53
CA VAL A 156 -0.64 9.54 -36.72
C VAL A 156 0.41 8.47 -36.42
N GLU A 157 1.21 8.08 -37.42
CA GLU A 157 2.27 7.08 -37.24
C GLU A 157 3.39 7.59 -36.33
N GLU A 158 3.86 8.83 -36.52
CA GLU A 158 4.85 9.47 -35.65
C GLU A 158 4.36 9.56 -34.19
N LYS A 159 3.06 9.84 -33.98
CA LYS A 159 2.46 9.83 -32.63
C LYS A 159 2.42 8.43 -32.04
N ARG A 160 2.11 7.40 -32.83
CA ARG A 160 2.12 5.99 -32.37
C ARG A 160 3.53 5.55 -31.99
N GLU A 161 4.53 5.83 -32.83
CA GLU A 161 5.92 5.52 -32.54
C GLU A 161 6.43 6.26 -31.29
N ALA A 162 6.06 7.54 -31.13
CA ALA A 162 6.42 8.32 -29.94
C ALA A 162 5.76 7.77 -28.66
N GLU A 163 4.49 7.36 -28.74
CA GLU A 163 3.78 6.73 -27.62
C GLU A 163 4.38 5.37 -27.26
N GLU A 164 4.75 4.55 -28.25
CA GLU A 164 5.42 3.27 -28.04
C GLU A 164 6.79 3.45 -27.38
N LYS A 165 7.59 4.42 -27.86
CA LYS A 165 8.87 4.78 -27.24
C LYS A 165 8.68 5.22 -25.79
N ARG A 166 7.68 6.07 -25.50
CA ARG A 166 7.36 6.50 -24.13
C ARG A 166 6.98 5.32 -23.23
N LYS A 167 6.12 4.42 -23.69
CA LYS A 167 5.73 3.21 -22.95
C LYS A 167 6.93 2.28 -22.69
N ALA A 168 7.83 2.14 -23.66
CA ALA A 168 9.05 1.35 -23.49
C ALA A 168 10.01 1.97 -22.47
N GLU A 169 10.15 3.30 -22.46
CA GLU A 169 10.93 4.04 -21.47
C GLU A 169 10.33 3.93 -20.06
N GLU A 170 9.03 4.18 -19.91
CA GLU A 170 8.30 4.00 -18.64
C GLU A 170 8.47 2.57 -18.09
N LYS A 171 8.41 1.55 -18.95
CA LYS A 171 8.62 0.15 -18.55
C LYS A 171 10.05 -0.10 -18.08
N ARG A 172 11.05 0.48 -18.75
CA ARG A 172 12.47 0.38 -18.34
C ARG A 172 12.70 1.03 -16.98
N GLU A 173 12.17 2.24 -16.79
CA GLU A 173 12.26 2.94 -15.50
C GLU A 173 11.55 2.17 -14.37
N ALA A 174 10.37 1.60 -14.64
CA ALA A 174 9.66 0.79 -13.66
C ALA A 174 10.44 -0.48 -13.29
N GLU A 175 11.07 -1.15 -14.26
CA GLU A 175 11.91 -2.31 -14.00
C GLU A 175 13.16 -1.93 -13.18
N GLU A 176 13.80 -0.80 -13.49
CA GLU A 176 14.93 -0.27 -12.74
C GLU A 176 14.55 0.08 -11.30
N LYS A 177 13.43 0.79 -11.10
CA LYS A 177 12.86 1.08 -9.78
C LYS A 177 12.60 -0.21 -8.99
N ARG A 178 12.01 -1.23 -9.61
CA ARG A 178 11.78 -2.54 -8.98
C ARG A 178 13.08 -3.23 -8.59
N LYS A 179 14.12 -3.17 -9.43
CA LYS A 179 15.45 -3.72 -9.11
C LYS A 179 16.10 -2.96 -7.95
N ALA A 180 15.99 -1.64 -7.93
CA ALA A 180 16.51 -0.80 -6.85
C ALA A 180 15.77 -1.03 -5.53
N GLU A 181 14.44 -1.19 -5.56
CA GLU A 181 13.61 -1.51 -4.40
C GLU A 181 13.97 -2.88 -3.82
N LYS A 182 14.02 -3.94 -4.64
CA LYS A 182 14.47 -5.26 -4.21
C LYS A 182 15.86 -5.23 -3.57
N LYS A 183 16.77 -4.44 -4.12
CA LYS A 183 18.11 -4.24 -3.54
C LYS A 183 18.04 -3.57 -2.17
N ARG A 184 17.24 -2.50 -2.02
CA ARG A 184 17.04 -1.82 -0.73
C ARG A 184 16.42 -2.74 0.31
N GLU A 185 15.39 -3.51 -0.06
CA GLU A 185 14.76 -4.49 0.83
C GLU A 185 15.75 -5.56 1.27
N ALA A 186 16.59 -6.07 0.36
CA ALA A 186 17.64 -7.04 0.71
C ALA A 186 18.69 -6.43 1.65
N GLU A 187 19.16 -5.21 1.37
CA GLU A 187 20.10 -4.50 2.24
C GLU A 187 19.52 -4.21 3.63
N GLU A 188 18.22 -3.87 3.71
CA GLU A 188 17.53 -3.63 4.97
C GLU A 188 17.30 -4.92 5.75
N ARG A 189 16.92 -6.03 5.10
CA ARG A 189 16.81 -7.35 5.74
C ARG A 189 18.13 -7.77 6.37
N VAL A 190 19.23 -7.62 5.64
CA VAL A 190 20.56 -7.94 6.15
C VAL A 190 20.92 -7.05 7.34
N ARG A 191 20.60 -5.75 7.30
CA ARG A 191 20.84 -4.85 8.44
C ARG A 191 20.01 -5.26 9.65
N ARG A 192 18.72 -5.58 9.47
CA ARG A 192 17.85 -6.05 10.55
C ARG A 192 18.36 -7.36 11.15
N GLU A 193 18.76 -8.32 10.31
CA GLU A 193 19.39 -9.55 10.77
C GLU A 193 20.69 -9.29 11.51
N GLU A 194 21.55 -8.39 11.03
CA GLU A 194 22.81 -8.05 11.70
C GLU A 194 22.57 -7.34 13.05
N ASP A 195 21.60 -6.43 13.12
CA ASP A 195 21.17 -5.75 14.35
C ASP A 195 20.53 -6.72 15.35
N GLU A 196 19.74 -7.69 14.87
CA GLU A 196 19.14 -8.73 15.71
C GLU A 196 20.21 -9.72 16.19
N ARG A 197 21.16 -10.11 15.33
CA ARG A 197 22.34 -10.90 15.71
C ARG A 197 23.19 -10.16 16.75
N GLN A 198 23.39 -8.84 16.60
CA GLN A 198 24.10 -8.03 17.59
C GLN A 198 23.34 -7.96 18.91
N ARG A 199 22.02 -7.78 18.88
CA ARG A 199 21.19 -7.80 20.10
C ARG A 199 21.24 -9.16 20.80
N ARG A 200 21.04 -10.27 20.09
CA ARG A 200 21.17 -11.64 20.65
C ARG A 200 22.57 -11.86 21.25
N ALA A 201 23.63 -11.43 20.56
CA ALA A 201 25.00 -11.55 21.06
C ALA A 201 25.31 -10.63 22.26
N GLN A 202 24.58 -9.53 22.43
CA GLN A 202 24.67 -8.66 23.62
C GLN A 202 23.81 -9.16 24.78
N GLU A 203 22.68 -9.78 24.50
CA GLU A 203 21.76 -10.34 25.49
C GLU A 203 22.20 -11.70 26.06
N MET A 204 23.12 -12.39 25.37
CA MET A 204 23.64 -13.69 25.81
C MET A 204 24.46 -13.52 27.10
N LYS A 205 23.85 -13.88 28.22
CA LYS A 205 24.49 -13.93 29.54
C LYS A 205 25.24 -15.25 29.66
N PHE A 206 26.57 -15.20 29.55
CA PHE A 206 27.42 -16.35 29.82
C PHE A 206 27.32 -16.76 31.29
N THR A 207 27.16 -18.05 31.54
CA THR A 207 27.27 -18.68 32.86
C THR A 207 28.56 -19.48 32.94
N ILE A 208 29.00 -19.86 34.14
CA ILE A 208 30.20 -20.69 34.32
C ILE A 208 30.09 -22.04 33.59
N SER A 209 28.89 -22.57 33.42
CA SER A 209 28.62 -23.82 32.70
C SER A 209 28.53 -23.67 31.17
N THR A 210 28.66 -22.46 30.61
CA THR A 210 28.53 -22.29 29.15
C THR A 210 29.68 -22.99 28.41
N ASN A 211 29.35 -23.67 27.30
CA ASN A 211 30.31 -24.35 26.44
C ASN A 211 31.28 -23.33 25.80
N ILE A 212 32.56 -23.68 25.68
CA ILE A 212 33.55 -22.84 25.01
C ILE A 212 33.21 -22.54 23.54
N GLU A 213 32.52 -23.45 22.84
CA GLU A 213 32.00 -23.21 21.50
C GLU A 213 31.00 -22.05 21.49
N ASP A 214 30.01 -22.10 22.39
CA ASP A 214 28.99 -21.06 22.51
C ASP A 214 29.61 -19.69 22.83
N VAL A 215 30.71 -19.67 23.58
CA VAL A 215 31.44 -18.44 23.90
C VAL A 215 32.19 -17.88 22.70
N LEU A 216 32.88 -18.74 21.94
CA LEU A 216 33.74 -18.32 20.84
C LEU A 216 32.93 -17.87 19.63
N PHE A 217 31.85 -18.60 19.34
CA PHE A 217 30.93 -18.33 18.25
C PHE A 217 29.75 -17.44 18.65
N LYS A 218 29.56 -17.17 19.96
CA LYS A 218 28.49 -16.30 20.52
C LYS A 218 27.08 -16.68 20.05
N GLY A 219 26.82 -17.98 19.88
CA GLY A 219 25.55 -18.49 19.35
C GLY A 219 25.18 -17.94 17.95
N ARG A 220 26.16 -17.47 17.17
CA ARG A 220 25.93 -16.96 15.81
C ARG A 220 25.73 -18.10 14.83
N VAL A 221 24.89 -17.88 13.82
CA VAL A 221 24.92 -18.69 12.59
C VAL A 221 26.31 -18.55 11.99
N ARG A 222 27.00 -19.68 11.75
CA ARG A 222 28.38 -19.67 11.27
C ARG A 222 28.41 -19.17 9.84
N ASP A 223 29.17 -18.10 9.60
CA ASP A 223 29.29 -17.52 8.26
C ASP A 223 29.95 -18.51 7.29
N LYS A 224 30.78 -19.44 7.80
CA LYS A 224 31.41 -20.50 7.00
C LYS A 224 30.41 -21.53 6.41
N ASP A 225 29.28 -21.74 7.08
CA ASP A 225 28.23 -22.69 6.68
C ASP A 225 27.25 -22.07 5.67
N MET A 226 27.44 -20.80 5.29
CA MET A 226 26.68 -20.15 4.22
C MET A 226 27.12 -20.67 2.85
N LYS A 227 26.16 -20.81 1.93
CA LYS A 227 26.42 -21.18 0.54
C LYS A 227 26.99 -20.02 -0.27
N LEU A 228 27.85 -20.34 -1.25
CA LEU A 228 28.47 -19.38 -2.15
C LEU A 228 27.44 -18.56 -2.91
N ASN A 229 26.41 -19.19 -3.49
CA ASN A 229 25.40 -18.46 -4.25
C ASN A 229 24.55 -17.55 -3.37
N ASP A 230 24.27 -17.93 -2.13
CA ASP A 230 23.59 -17.05 -1.16
C ASP A 230 24.46 -15.83 -0.86
N PHE A 231 25.76 -16.03 -0.61
CA PHE A 231 26.71 -14.94 -0.40
C PHE A 231 26.77 -13.97 -1.59
N LEU A 232 26.91 -14.50 -2.82
CA LEU A 232 27.01 -13.70 -4.04
C LEU A 232 25.70 -12.97 -4.36
N THR A 233 24.57 -13.62 -4.12
CA THR A 233 23.26 -13.01 -4.28
C THR A 233 23.07 -11.86 -3.30
N VAL A 234 23.33 -12.11 -2.02
CA VAL A 234 23.11 -11.13 -0.94
C VAL A 234 24.09 -9.97 -1.00
N ARG A 235 25.37 -10.21 -1.31
CA ARG A 235 26.43 -9.19 -1.21
C ARG A 235 26.80 -8.54 -2.53
N PHE A 236 26.57 -9.22 -3.65
CA PHE A 236 26.99 -8.80 -4.99
C PHE A 236 25.85 -8.81 -6.03
N GLY A 237 24.60 -8.99 -5.61
CA GLY A 237 23.42 -8.88 -6.49
C GLY A 237 23.35 -10.00 -7.53
N GLY A 238 23.90 -11.18 -7.22
CA GLY A 238 23.93 -12.33 -8.12
C GLY A 238 25.09 -12.31 -9.12
N LYS A 239 26.00 -11.35 -8.99
CA LYS A 239 27.20 -11.30 -9.83
C LYS A 239 28.16 -12.43 -9.44
N GLY A 240 28.51 -13.25 -10.43
CA GLY A 240 29.40 -14.40 -10.24
C GLY A 240 28.69 -15.66 -9.72
N VAL A 241 27.35 -15.68 -9.69
CA VAL A 241 26.57 -16.88 -9.34
C VAL A 241 27.02 -18.05 -10.21
N VAL A 242 27.29 -19.16 -9.55
CA VAL A 242 27.81 -20.39 -10.14
C VAL A 242 26.68 -21.39 -10.32
N ASP A 243 26.89 -22.40 -11.17
CA ASP A 243 25.93 -23.48 -11.33
C ASP A 243 25.69 -24.20 -9.99
N THR A 244 24.50 -24.79 -9.80
CA THR A 244 24.12 -25.43 -8.53
C THR A 244 25.07 -26.55 -8.08
N ASN A 245 25.79 -27.16 -9.03
CA ASN A 245 26.78 -28.21 -8.75
C ASN A 245 28.11 -27.66 -8.19
N GLU A 246 28.32 -26.34 -8.28
CA GLU A 246 29.51 -25.62 -7.82
C GLU A 246 29.21 -24.74 -6.59
N ASP A 247 27.96 -24.74 -6.12
CA ASP A 247 27.46 -24.00 -4.96
C ASP A 247 27.95 -24.62 -3.64
N VAL A 248 29.21 -24.36 -3.31
CA VAL A 248 29.89 -24.86 -2.11
C VAL A 248 29.68 -23.95 -0.89
N LEU A 249 30.02 -24.45 0.30
CA LEU A 249 30.11 -23.65 1.51
C LEU A 249 31.24 -22.63 1.42
N LEU A 250 31.10 -21.52 2.15
CA LEU A 250 32.10 -20.46 2.15
C LEU A 250 33.46 -20.93 2.67
N GLU A 251 33.52 -21.86 3.63
CA GLU A 251 34.80 -22.43 4.08
C GLU A 251 35.62 -23.06 2.94
N GLU A 252 34.96 -23.72 1.99
CA GLU A 252 35.62 -24.37 0.87
C GLU A 252 35.95 -23.34 -0.23
N PHE A 253 35.02 -22.43 -0.49
CA PHE A 253 35.23 -21.34 -1.45
C PHE A 253 36.44 -20.46 -1.10
N PHE A 254 36.59 -20.06 0.17
CA PHE A 254 37.66 -19.14 0.57
C PHE A 254 39.05 -19.79 0.57
N LYS A 255 39.17 -21.12 0.57
CA LYS A 255 40.45 -21.83 0.36
C LYS A 255 41.00 -21.58 -1.04
N GLU A 256 40.15 -21.72 -2.06
CA GLU A 256 40.57 -21.55 -3.46
C GLU A 256 39.48 -20.88 -4.34
N PRO A 257 39.27 -19.55 -4.21
CA PRO A 257 38.16 -18.85 -4.89
C PRO A 257 38.21 -18.92 -6.42
N ALA A 258 39.41 -19.06 -6.99
CA ALA A 258 39.63 -19.13 -8.44
C ALA A 258 39.12 -20.44 -9.06
N ARG A 259 38.93 -21.49 -8.26
CA ARG A 259 38.37 -22.76 -8.70
C ARG A 259 36.87 -22.68 -8.96
N TYR A 260 36.16 -21.85 -8.21
CA TYR A 260 34.70 -21.72 -8.24
C TYR A 260 34.22 -20.55 -9.10
N ILE A 261 35.00 -19.48 -9.23
CA ILE A 261 34.69 -18.37 -10.13
C ILE A 261 35.79 -18.31 -11.21
N PRO A 262 35.61 -19.01 -12.35
CA PRO A 262 36.63 -19.09 -13.40
C PRO A 262 36.89 -17.74 -14.09
N ASP A 263 35.87 -16.86 -14.12
CA ASP A 263 36.03 -15.51 -14.66
C ASP A 263 36.91 -14.66 -13.74
N ALA A 264 38.20 -14.58 -14.10
CA ALA A 264 39.21 -13.84 -13.37
C ALA A 264 38.88 -12.35 -13.22
N ARG A 265 38.16 -11.74 -14.17
CA ARG A 265 37.77 -10.33 -14.09
C ARG A 265 36.70 -10.16 -13.01
N VAL A 266 35.66 -10.99 -13.03
CA VAL A 266 34.59 -10.96 -12.03
C VAL A 266 35.15 -11.25 -10.63
N LEU A 267 36.02 -12.26 -10.51
CA LEU A 267 36.63 -12.62 -9.23
C LEU A 267 37.50 -11.48 -8.68
N ASN A 268 38.28 -10.79 -9.51
CA ASN A 268 39.13 -9.69 -9.07
C ASN A 268 38.30 -8.46 -8.62
N GLU A 269 37.21 -8.17 -9.33
CA GLU A 269 36.26 -7.12 -8.93
C GLU A 269 35.59 -7.45 -7.58
N ILE A 270 35.26 -8.72 -7.31
CA ILE A 270 34.73 -9.17 -6.02
C ILE A 270 35.80 -9.06 -4.91
N LYS A 271 37.01 -9.59 -5.14
CA LYS A 271 38.11 -9.64 -4.16
C LYS A 271 38.54 -8.28 -3.63
N THR A 272 38.48 -7.24 -4.47
CA THR A 272 38.86 -5.86 -4.10
C THR A 272 37.81 -5.18 -3.21
N THR A 273 36.62 -5.78 -3.03
CA THR A 273 35.54 -5.19 -2.24
C THR A 273 35.73 -5.45 -0.75
N VAL A 274 35.53 -4.43 0.10
CA VAL A 274 35.57 -4.53 1.57
C VAL A 274 34.66 -5.64 2.11
N ARG A 275 33.51 -5.85 1.48
CA ARG A 275 32.54 -6.92 1.83
C ARG A 275 33.16 -8.31 1.72
N TYR A 276 33.91 -8.58 0.66
CA TYR A 276 34.61 -9.84 0.46
C TYR A 276 35.70 -10.04 1.52
N LEU A 277 36.52 -9.01 1.75
CA LEU A 277 37.61 -9.08 2.74
C LEU A 277 37.09 -9.29 4.17
N LYS A 278 35.98 -8.64 4.53
CA LYS A 278 35.33 -8.84 5.83
C LYS A 278 34.79 -10.27 5.98
N MET A 279 34.11 -10.78 4.95
CA MET A 279 33.55 -12.13 4.97
C MET A 279 34.67 -13.18 5.03
N GLY A 280 35.68 -13.08 4.17
CA GLY A 280 36.80 -14.01 4.15
C GLY A 280 37.55 -14.03 5.48
N ARG A 281 37.75 -12.86 6.11
CA ARG A 281 38.30 -12.79 7.47
C ARG A 281 37.42 -13.54 8.47
N ALA A 282 36.11 -13.30 8.47
CA ALA A 282 35.18 -13.94 9.42
C ALA A 282 35.18 -15.47 9.27
N VAL A 283 35.09 -15.97 8.03
CA VAL A 283 35.10 -17.41 7.73
C VAL A 283 36.42 -18.06 8.16
N MET A 284 37.56 -17.46 7.83
CA MET A 284 38.87 -17.99 8.23
C MET A 284 39.06 -17.95 9.75
N GLU A 285 38.64 -16.86 10.41
CA GLU A 285 38.64 -16.77 11.87
C GLU A 285 37.77 -17.86 12.51
N GLU A 286 36.62 -18.21 11.93
CA GLU A 286 35.76 -19.31 12.42
C GLU A 286 36.43 -20.68 12.27
N VAL A 287 37.06 -20.96 11.11
CA VAL A 287 37.78 -22.21 10.85
C VAL A 287 38.96 -22.38 11.81
N ASP A 288 39.75 -21.32 12.01
CA ASP A 288 40.87 -21.32 12.97
C ASP A 288 40.37 -21.54 14.40
N MET A 289 39.25 -20.92 14.79
CA MET A 289 38.66 -21.12 16.12
C MET A 289 38.15 -22.54 16.34
N GLU A 290 37.56 -23.18 15.34
CA GLU A 290 37.05 -24.56 15.43
C GLU A 290 38.18 -25.57 15.66
N GLU A 291 39.31 -25.38 14.99
CA GLU A 291 40.50 -26.20 15.21
C GLU A 291 41.08 -26.02 16.63
N VAL A 292 41.04 -24.80 17.17
CA VAL A 292 41.44 -24.53 18.56
C VAL A 292 40.45 -25.15 19.55
N VAL A 293 39.15 -25.07 19.30
CA VAL A 293 38.11 -25.74 20.11
C VAL A 293 38.37 -27.25 20.14
N ARG A 294 38.63 -27.86 18.98
CA ARG A 294 38.92 -29.30 18.89
C ARG A 294 40.09 -29.69 19.78
N LYS A 295 41.19 -28.93 19.75
CA LYS A 295 42.35 -29.15 20.63
C LYS A 295 42.02 -28.97 22.12
N LEU A 296 41.19 -27.98 22.45
CA LEU A 296 40.73 -27.76 23.82
C LEU A 296 39.84 -28.91 24.32
N HIS A 297 38.96 -29.43 23.47
CA HIS A 297 38.14 -30.61 23.76
C HIS A 297 39.00 -31.84 23.99
N GLU A 298 40.02 -32.07 23.17
CA GLU A 298 41.00 -33.16 23.34
C GLU A 298 41.74 -33.06 24.68
N ASN A 299 41.95 -31.83 25.18
CA ASN A 299 42.55 -31.56 26.49
C ASN A 299 41.53 -31.49 27.64
N GLY A 300 40.26 -31.84 27.41
CA GLY A 300 39.22 -31.91 28.44
C GLY A 300 38.56 -30.59 28.82
N VAL A 301 38.76 -29.52 28.03
CA VAL A 301 38.16 -28.20 28.25
C VAL A 301 36.93 -28.04 27.37
N LEU A 302 35.74 -28.28 27.92
CA LEU A 302 34.45 -28.18 27.23
C LEU A 302 33.65 -26.94 27.64
N SER A 303 33.87 -26.42 28.84
CA SER A 303 33.12 -25.28 29.41
C SER A 303 34.01 -24.17 29.97
N LEU A 304 33.41 -23.01 30.24
CA LEU A 304 34.11 -21.90 30.92
C LEU A 304 34.64 -22.28 32.30
N GLU A 305 33.98 -23.20 33.00
CA GLU A 305 34.45 -23.75 34.27
C GLU A 305 35.79 -24.48 34.11
N GLN A 306 35.86 -25.38 33.13
CA GLN A 306 37.09 -26.12 32.85
C GLN A 306 38.18 -25.21 32.28
N TRP A 307 37.80 -24.19 31.50
CA TRP A 307 38.73 -23.17 31.02
C TRP A 307 39.33 -22.36 32.19
N ARG A 308 38.59 -22.10 33.26
CA ARG A 308 39.11 -21.40 34.45
C ARG A 308 40.33 -22.12 35.02
N ASP A 309 40.23 -23.44 35.13
CA ASP A 309 41.22 -24.28 35.81
C ASP A 309 42.28 -24.87 34.85
N TYR A 310 42.13 -24.63 33.54
CA TYR A 310 43.09 -25.08 32.53
C TYR A 310 44.43 -24.33 32.62
N GLU A 311 45.52 -25.09 32.71
CA GLU A 311 46.89 -24.55 32.85
C GLU A 311 47.53 -24.17 31.50
N GLY A 312 47.22 -24.88 30.41
CA GLY A 312 47.83 -24.69 29.09
C GLY A 312 47.33 -23.48 28.28
N LYS A 313 46.93 -22.39 28.94
CA LYS A 313 46.33 -21.20 28.31
C LYS A 313 47.29 -20.45 27.39
N ASP A 314 48.58 -20.62 27.60
CA ASP A 314 49.70 -20.09 26.80
C ASP A 314 49.82 -20.76 25.42
N THR A 315 49.37 -22.01 25.29
CA THR A 315 49.32 -22.73 24.00
C THR A 315 48.19 -22.27 23.08
N VAL A 316 47.23 -21.51 23.61
CA VAL A 316 46.04 -21.04 22.89
C VAL A 316 46.30 -19.67 22.28
N THR A 317 45.88 -19.47 21.02
CA THR A 317 45.99 -18.16 20.34
C THR A 317 45.40 -17.02 21.18
N PRO A 318 46.08 -15.84 21.27
CA PRO A 318 45.64 -14.71 22.10
C PRO A 318 44.20 -14.23 21.86
N LEU A 319 43.70 -14.39 20.62
CA LEU A 319 42.32 -14.04 20.27
C LEU A 319 41.29 -14.92 20.99
N VAL A 320 41.52 -16.24 21.00
CA VAL A 320 40.63 -17.23 21.61
C VAL A 320 40.69 -17.09 23.14
N SER A 321 41.89 -17.05 23.70
CA SER A 321 42.08 -16.92 25.15
C SER A 321 41.51 -15.59 25.67
N GLY A 322 41.67 -14.49 24.93
CA GLY A 322 41.06 -13.20 25.24
C GLY A 322 39.53 -13.24 25.26
N LYS A 323 38.89 -13.91 24.28
CA LYS A 323 37.43 -14.10 24.24
C LYS A 323 36.93 -14.93 25.43
N LEU A 324 37.56 -16.08 25.69
CA LEU A 324 37.17 -16.96 26.80
C LEU A 324 37.37 -16.29 28.16
N ASN A 325 38.47 -15.55 28.36
CA ASN A 325 38.71 -14.79 29.59
C ASN A 325 37.70 -13.67 29.80
N ALA A 326 37.35 -12.91 28.75
CA ALA A 326 36.34 -11.86 28.84
C ALA A 326 34.95 -12.44 29.18
N ALA A 327 34.60 -13.59 28.61
CA ALA A 327 33.35 -14.28 28.92
C ALA A 327 33.35 -14.86 30.34
N LEU A 328 34.47 -15.45 30.79
CA LEU A 328 34.65 -15.92 32.15
C LEU A 328 34.48 -14.79 33.17
N SER A 329 35.08 -13.62 32.93
CA SER A 329 34.90 -12.44 33.80
C SER A 329 33.44 -11.98 33.83
N ARG A 330 32.75 -11.95 32.68
CA ARG A 330 31.31 -11.60 32.63
C ARG A 330 30.44 -12.63 33.34
N ALA A 331 30.73 -13.92 33.19
CA ALA A 331 30.03 -15.00 33.86
C ALA A 331 30.21 -14.89 35.38
N GLN A 332 31.42 -14.59 35.85
CA GLN A 332 31.70 -14.34 37.27
C GLN A 332 30.94 -13.11 37.79
N ILE A 333 30.83 -12.03 37.01
CA ILE A 333 30.07 -10.83 37.39
C ILE A 333 28.56 -11.10 37.41
N SER A 334 28.02 -11.82 36.42
CA SER A 334 26.59 -12.16 36.35
C SER A 334 26.17 -13.20 37.39
N THR A 335 27.12 -14.03 37.86
CA THR A 335 26.92 -14.96 38.98
C THR A 335 27.18 -14.27 40.32
N SER A 336 27.84 -13.09 40.31
CA SER A 336 28.07 -12.31 41.53
C SER A 336 26.81 -11.56 41.96
N VAL A 337 26.14 -12.16 42.96
CA VAL A 337 25.46 -11.47 44.05
C VAL A 337 24.10 -10.83 43.72
N VAL A 338 23.04 -11.64 43.71
CA VAL A 338 21.82 -11.21 44.41
C VAL A 338 22.21 -11.08 45.87
N LYS A 339 22.47 -9.85 46.32
CA LYS A 339 22.74 -9.56 47.73
C LYS A 339 21.41 -9.65 48.47
N SER A 340 20.89 -10.86 48.64
CA SER A 340 19.70 -11.09 49.47
C SER A 340 20.10 -10.77 50.91
N THR A 341 19.69 -9.59 51.37
CA THR A 341 19.90 -9.19 52.76
C THR A 341 18.68 -9.65 53.53
N VAL A 342 18.86 -10.59 54.47
CA VAL A 342 17.75 -11.02 55.33
C VAL A 342 17.41 -9.87 56.28
N LEU A 343 16.27 -9.23 56.03
CA LEU A 343 15.76 -8.13 56.85
C LEU A 343 15.08 -8.71 58.11
N LYS A 344 15.89 -9.05 59.12
CA LYS A 344 15.40 -9.70 60.35
C LYS A 344 14.27 -8.89 61.01
N GLY A 345 13.12 -9.53 61.24
CA GLY A 345 11.96 -8.95 61.91
C GLY A 345 11.12 -7.98 61.07
N TYR A 346 11.35 -7.85 59.75
CA TYR A 346 10.45 -7.08 58.87
C TYR A 346 9.16 -7.84 58.56
N TYR A 347 9.25 -9.16 58.34
CA TYR A 347 8.07 -10.03 58.22
C TYR A 347 7.14 -9.84 59.43
N GLU A 348 7.68 -10.01 60.65
CA GLU A 348 6.92 -9.85 61.90
C GLU A 348 6.33 -8.45 62.06
N SER A 349 7.04 -7.42 61.62
CA SER A 349 6.57 -6.03 61.69
C SER A 349 5.36 -5.78 60.77
N VAL A 350 5.36 -6.38 59.59
CA VAL A 350 4.25 -6.26 58.63
C VAL A 350 3.09 -7.15 59.06
N TYR A 351 3.37 -8.42 59.39
CA TYR A 351 2.37 -9.39 59.81
C TYR A 351 1.64 -8.95 61.10
N ASN A 352 2.37 -8.48 62.11
CA ASN A 352 1.77 -8.04 63.38
C ASN A 352 1.39 -6.55 63.40
N ALA A 353 1.18 -5.91 62.23
CA ALA A 353 0.81 -4.50 62.18
C ALA A 353 -0.48 -4.23 62.97
N GLY A 354 -0.44 -3.19 63.81
CA GLY A 354 -1.54 -2.82 64.71
C GLY A 354 -2.68 -2.13 63.96
N TRP A 355 -3.92 -2.44 64.34
CA TRP A 355 -5.11 -1.83 63.77
C TRP A 355 -5.57 -0.62 64.59
N SER A 356 -6.01 0.43 63.90
CA SER A 356 -6.77 1.54 64.47
C SER A 356 -7.80 2.02 63.46
N HIS A 357 -8.89 2.62 63.90
CA HIS A 357 -9.92 3.12 62.99
C HIS A 357 -10.59 4.39 63.51
N LEU A 358 -10.99 5.25 62.58
CA LEU A 358 -11.72 6.49 62.84
C LEU A 358 -13.22 6.26 62.65
N VAL A 359 -14.01 6.61 63.65
CA VAL A 359 -15.48 6.54 63.61
C VAL A 359 -16.06 7.94 63.79
N GLU A 360 -17.16 8.22 63.12
CA GLU A 360 -17.93 9.44 63.32
C GLU A 360 -18.76 9.34 64.61
N VAL A 361 -18.67 10.37 65.44
CA VAL A 361 -19.39 10.42 66.72
C VAL A 361 -20.86 10.79 66.44
N PRO A 362 -21.84 10.03 66.98
CA PRO A 362 -23.26 10.35 66.79
C PRO A 362 -23.60 11.74 67.33
N ASP A 363 -24.62 12.39 66.74
CA ASP A 363 -24.97 13.79 67.00
C ASP A 363 -25.19 14.14 68.49
N SER A 364 -25.54 13.16 69.32
CA SER A 364 -25.74 13.32 70.76
C SER A 364 -24.46 13.51 71.58
N GLU A 365 -23.28 13.19 71.04
CA GLU A 365 -21.98 13.25 71.74
C GLU A 365 -21.01 14.28 71.13
N LYS A 366 -21.46 15.04 70.12
CA LYS A 366 -20.63 16.02 69.39
C LYS A 366 -20.14 17.18 70.26
N GLU A 367 -20.78 17.47 71.39
CA GLU A 367 -20.39 18.57 72.28
C GLU A 367 -19.05 18.33 73.01
N GLN A 368 -18.54 17.08 73.07
CA GLN A 368 -17.28 16.75 73.75
C GLN A 368 -16.08 16.56 72.80
N THR A 369 -16.31 16.56 71.48
CA THR A 369 -15.26 16.31 70.48
C THR A 369 -15.35 17.35 69.38
N GLU A 370 -14.42 18.32 69.36
CA GLU A 370 -14.43 19.52 68.50
C GLU A 370 -14.54 19.22 66.98
N MET A 371 -14.21 17.98 66.56
CA MET A 371 -14.17 17.55 65.15
C MET A 371 -15.16 16.42 64.80
N GLY A 372 -16.01 15.98 65.74
CA GLY A 372 -17.02 14.93 65.50
C GLY A 372 -16.49 13.54 65.11
N MET A 373 -15.20 13.27 65.36
CA MET A 373 -14.51 12.02 65.00
C MET A 373 -13.76 11.46 66.21
N LYS A 374 -13.77 10.13 66.37
CA LYS A 374 -13.05 9.42 67.43
C LYS A 374 -12.18 8.30 66.85
N VAL A 375 -10.92 8.24 67.28
CA VAL A 375 -10.01 7.12 66.96
C VAL A 375 -10.25 6.01 67.98
N LYS A 376 -10.43 4.79 67.50
CA LYS A 376 -10.52 3.57 68.29
C LYS A 376 -9.38 2.63 67.91
N GLU A 377 -8.77 2.01 68.90
CA GLU A 377 -7.76 0.98 68.69
C GLU A 377 -8.44 -0.35 68.34
N GLY A 378 -7.78 -1.16 67.50
CA GLY A 378 -8.30 -2.44 67.01
C GLY A 378 -9.03 -2.34 65.66
N LYS A 379 -9.36 -3.51 65.11
CA LYS A 379 -10.11 -3.64 63.87
C LYS A 379 -11.59 -3.30 64.13
N PRO A 380 -12.26 -2.51 63.26
CA PRO A 380 -13.66 -2.17 63.45
C PRO A 380 -14.55 -3.42 63.44
N GLU A 381 -15.59 -3.44 64.29
CA GLU A 381 -16.57 -4.54 64.35
C GLU A 381 -17.41 -4.64 63.08
N GLN A 382 -17.67 -3.51 62.43
CA GLN A 382 -18.39 -3.43 61.15
C GLN A 382 -17.50 -2.81 60.06
N SER A 383 -17.37 -3.48 58.92
CA SER A 383 -16.68 -2.95 57.72
C SER A 383 -17.65 -2.19 56.81
N TRP A 384 -17.13 -1.46 55.81
CA TRP A 384 -17.98 -0.88 54.76
C TRP A 384 -18.79 -1.96 54.03
N THR A 385 -19.99 -1.59 53.60
CA THR A 385 -20.85 -2.47 52.79
C THR A 385 -20.80 -2.10 51.32
N TYR A 386 -20.80 -3.14 50.49
CA TYR A 386 -20.74 -3.03 49.04
C TYR A 386 -21.91 -3.79 48.41
N LYS A 387 -22.42 -3.27 47.30
CA LYS A 387 -23.40 -3.92 46.43
C LYS A 387 -22.69 -4.43 45.17
N LYS A 388 -23.05 -5.62 44.71
CA LYS A 388 -22.51 -6.19 43.46
C LYS A 388 -23.18 -5.52 42.26
N VAL A 389 -22.39 -4.96 41.35
CA VAL A 389 -22.83 -4.37 40.08
C VAL A 389 -21.97 -4.99 38.97
N GLY A 390 -22.52 -5.99 38.28
CA GLY A 390 -21.73 -6.84 37.36
C GLY A 390 -20.59 -7.56 38.08
N ASP A 391 -19.38 -7.45 37.52
CA ASP A 391 -18.13 -7.98 38.10
C ASP A 391 -17.44 -6.98 39.05
N THR A 392 -18.11 -5.87 39.35
CA THR A 392 -17.58 -4.82 40.22
C THR A 392 -18.37 -4.69 41.51
N LEU A 393 -17.70 -4.19 42.56
CA LEU A 393 -18.33 -3.79 43.80
C LEU A 393 -18.49 -2.27 43.82
N GLU A 394 -19.67 -1.78 44.19
CA GLU A 394 -19.96 -0.37 44.45
C GLU A 394 -20.30 -0.16 45.93
N ARG A 395 -19.89 0.96 46.52
CA ARG A 395 -20.23 1.31 47.90
C ARG A 395 -21.75 1.46 48.07
N ASN A 396 -22.32 0.85 49.11
CA ASN A 396 -23.75 0.94 49.41
C ASN A 396 -24.04 2.05 50.44
N ASN A 397 -24.45 3.23 49.96
CA ASN A 397 -24.76 4.38 50.83
C ASN A 397 -26.24 4.46 51.29
N GLY A 398 -27.09 3.51 50.87
CA GLY A 398 -28.55 3.61 51.02
C GLY A 398 -29.15 2.84 52.20
N VAL A 399 -28.35 2.08 52.96
CA VAL A 399 -28.85 1.26 54.08
C VAL A 399 -28.55 1.98 55.39
N GLN A 400 -29.58 2.43 56.08
CA GLN A 400 -29.48 2.88 57.47
C GLN A 400 -29.13 1.65 58.32
N GLN A 401 -27.86 1.46 58.64
CA GLN A 401 -27.39 0.29 59.37
C GLN A 401 -27.74 0.45 60.86
N SER A 402 -28.56 -0.45 61.38
CA SER A 402 -28.76 -0.60 62.83
C SER A 402 -27.51 -1.26 63.43
N GLY A 403 -26.62 -0.47 64.02
CA GLY A 403 -25.34 -0.93 64.59
C GLY A 403 -24.35 0.22 64.82
N GLU A 404 -23.15 -0.12 65.33
CA GLU A 404 -22.05 0.83 65.51
C GLU A 404 -21.59 1.41 64.15
N ALA A 405 -21.38 2.72 64.06
CA ALA A 405 -21.15 3.39 62.77
C ALA A 405 -19.92 2.82 62.04
N PRO A 406 -19.98 2.59 60.71
CA PRO A 406 -18.86 2.07 59.96
C PRO A 406 -17.66 3.03 60.02
N PRO A 407 -16.43 2.53 59.92
CA PRO A 407 -15.24 3.36 59.96
C PRO A 407 -15.25 4.38 58.82
N ARG A 408 -14.76 5.59 59.09
CA ARG A 408 -14.44 6.59 58.06
C ARG A 408 -13.07 6.29 57.42
N LEU A 409 -12.15 5.75 58.20
CA LEU A 409 -10.80 5.37 57.79
C LEU A 409 -10.26 4.29 58.73
N MET A 410 -9.56 3.29 58.21
CA MET A 410 -8.76 2.35 59.00
C MET A 410 -7.28 2.67 58.83
N VAL A 411 -6.48 2.37 59.83
CA VAL A 411 -5.04 2.62 59.86
C VAL A 411 -4.35 1.35 60.33
N LEU A 412 -3.35 0.93 59.56
CA LEU A 412 -2.46 -0.18 59.90
C LEU A 412 -1.06 0.36 60.21
N THR A 413 -0.61 0.18 61.44
CA THR A 413 0.67 0.71 61.93
C THR A 413 1.71 -0.40 62.04
N SER A 414 2.80 -0.27 61.28
CA SER A 414 3.94 -1.20 61.31
C SER A 414 5.17 -0.56 61.96
N ASP A 415 5.77 -1.24 62.95
CA ASP A 415 6.90 -0.72 63.74
C ASP A 415 8.12 -0.33 62.89
N LYS A 416 8.41 -1.13 61.86
CA LYS A 416 9.52 -0.92 60.90
C LYS A 416 9.08 -0.24 59.61
N GLY A 417 7.80 0.14 59.51
CA GLY A 417 7.21 0.73 58.32
C GLY A 417 6.96 -0.25 57.18
N TRP A 418 6.29 0.25 56.14
CA TRP A 418 5.91 -0.54 54.98
C TRP A 418 7.00 -0.59 53.90
N PRO A 419 7.13 -1.66 53.11
CA PRO A 419 8.19 -1.79 52.08
C PRO A 419 8.20 -0.65 51.04
N TYR A 420 7.09 0.07 50.86
CA TYR A 420 6.99 1.27 50.01
C TYR A 420 7.87 2.45 50.50
N SER A 421 8.11 2.56 51.81
CA SER A 421 8.84 3.68 52.42
C SER A 421 10.36 3.66 52.18
N TRP A 422 10.90 2.60 51.57
CA TRP A 422 12.34 2.34 51.48
C TRP A 422 13.13 3.31 50.56
N LYS A 423 12.45 4.05 49.67
CA LYS A 423 13.13 4.84 48.61
C LYS A 423 13.36 6.32 48.87
N TRP A 424 12.90 6.87 50.00
CA TRP A 424 13.07 8.31 50.25
C TRP A 424 14.28 8.57 51.14
N LYS A 425 15.26 9.30 50.60
CA LYS A 425 16.41 9.86 51.34
C LYS A 425 15.90 10.85 52.39
N GLY A 426 15.60 10.34 53.59
CA GLY A 426 15.13 11.10 54.74
C GLY A 426 14.46 10.15 55.72
N ASN A 427 14.98 10.07 56.94
CA ASN A 427 14.63 9.10 58.00
C ASN A 427 13.20 9.26 58.56
N GLU A 428 12.17 9.19 57.72
CA GLU A 428 10.78 9.08 58.17
C GLU A 428 10.14 7.85 57.51
N PHE A 429 10.25 6.71 58.20
CA PHE A 429 9.49 5.52 57.84
C PHE A 429 8.02 5.82 58.00
N ILE A 430 7.24 5.69 56.91
CA ILE A 430 5.79 5.77 57.02
C ILE A 430 5.31 4.47 57.68
N ARG A 431 4.97 4.58 58.96
CA ARG A 431 4.48 3.46 59.78
C ARG A 431 3.01 3.17 59.53
N ASP A 432 2.25 4.20 59.20
CA ASP A 432 0.80 4.15 59.10
C ASP A 432 0.34 3.98 57.65
N CYS A 433 -0.36 2.89 57.37
CA CYS A 433 -1.05 2.64 56.11
C CYS A 433 -2.53 2.99 56.25
N TYR A 434 -3.00 3.98 55.50
CA TYR A 434 -4.37 4.49 55.57
C TYR A 434 -5.28 3.73 54.61
N VAL A 435 -6.25 2.99 55.14
CA VAL A 435 -7.19 2.17 54.37
C VAL A 435 -8.56 2.83 54.40
N ASP A 436 -8.97 3.38 53.27
CA ASP A 436 -10.32 3.90 53.06
C ASP A 436 -11.23 2.82 52.43
N CYS A 437 -12.47 3.19 52.14
CA CYS A 437 -13.43 2.28 51.54
C CYS A 437 -13.04 1.82 50.13
N GLU A 438 -12.22 2.57 49.38
CA GLU A 438 -11.77 2.17 48.05
C GLU A 438 -10.62 1.17 48.15
N VAL A 439 -9.70 1.36 49.10
CA VAL A 439 -8.63 0.40 49.38
C VAL A 439 -9.20 -0.93 49.89
N GLU A 440 -10.17 -0.88 50.80
CA GLU A 440 -10.87 -2.10 51.25
C GLU A 440 -11.61 -2.80 50.10
N ARG A 441 -12.19 -2.02 49.17
CA ARG A 441 -12.86 -2.57 47.98
C ARG A 441 -11.89 -3.34 47.09
N VAL A 442 -10.66 -2.86 46.93
CA VAL A 442 -9.61 -3.58 46.19
C VAL A 442 -9.31 -4.92 46.85
N TRP A 443 -9.19 -4.96 48.19
CA TRP A 443 -9.01 -6.21 48.90
C TRP A 443 -10.20 -7.16 48.70
N ARG A 444 -11.45 -6.68 48.78
CA ARG A 444 -12.63 -7.54 48.56
C ARG A 444 -12.68 -8.16 47.16
N ILE A 445 -12.20 -7.45 46.14
CA ILE A 445 -12.04 -8.00 44.80
C ILE A 445 -10.97 -9.10 44.84
N VAL A 446 -9.77 -8.81 45.35
CA VAL A 446 -8.67 -9.79 45.42
C VAL A 446 -9.05 -11.03 46.23
N GLU A 447 -9.73 -10.86 47.36
CA GLU A 447 -10.24 -11.93 48.21
C GLU A 447 -11.24 -12.82 47.48
N HIS A 448 -12.17 -12.25 46.69
CA HIS A 448 -13.09 -13.03 45.85
C HIS A 448 -12.32 -13.89 44.84
N TYR A 449 -11.32 -13.31 44.15
CA TYR A 449 -10.47 -14.04 43.22
C TYR A 449 -9.66 -15.15 43.92
N LEU A 450 -9.16 -14.91 45.13
CA LEU A 450 -8.44 -15.93 45.91
C LEU A 450 -9.38 -17.06 46.36
N ILE A 451 -10.61 -16.74 46.77
CA ILE A 451 -11.62 -17.75 47.13
C ILE A 451 -11.98 -18.62 45.93
N GLU A 452 -12.19 -18.01 44.75
CA GLU A 452 -12.44 -18.74 43.51
C GLU A 452 -11.24 -19.61 43.13
N TRP A 453 -10.02 -19.05 43.19
CA TRP A 453 -8.80 -19.77 42.84
C TRP A 453 -8.51 -20.94 43.78
N PHE A 454 -8.77 -20.80 45.08
CA PHE A 454 -8.60 -21.88 46.06
C PHE A 454 -9.83 -22.78 46.22
N GLY A 455 -10.89 -22.55 45.45
CA GLY A 455 -12.12 -23.32 45.49
C GLY A 455 -11.96 -24.73 44.90
N THR A 456 -12.83 -25.65 45.32
CA THR A 456 -12.84 -27.06 44.86
C THR A 456 -13.52 -27.27 43.51
N HIS A 457 -14.00 -26.20 42.85
CA HIS A 457 -14.63 -26.29 41.53
C HIS A 457 -13.54 -26.31 40.46
N VAL A 458 -13.06 -27.52 40.18
CA VAL A 458 -12.13 -27.84 39.10
C VAL A 458 -12.82 -27.58 37.76
N GLU A 459 -12.81 -26.34 37.29
CA GLU A 459 -12.64 -26.12 35.85
C GLU A 459 -11.15 -26.21 35.57
N GLU A 460 -10.75 -27.16 34.72
CA GLU A 460 -9.37 -27.64 34.55
C GLU A 460 -8.36 -26.56 34.08
N HIS A 461 -8.72 -25.28 33.96
CA HIS A 461 -7.86 -24.22 33.44
C HIS A 461 -8.06 -22.82 34.07
N PHE A 462 -8.29 -22.70 35.39
CA PHE A 462 -8.25 -21.35 36.00
C PHE A 462 -6.80 -20.84 36.11
N THR A 463 -6.36 -20.06 35.11
CA THR A 463 -5.12 -19.28 35.18
C THR A 463 -5.37 -18.00 35.98
N PRO A 464 -4.56 -17.65 36.99
CA PRO A 464 -4.77 -16.43 37.77
C PRO A 464 -4.75 -15.21 36.85
N GLU A 465 -5.88 -14.50 36.80
CA GLU A 465 -6.02 -13.30 36.00
C GLU A 465 -5.19 -12.15 36.59
N ARG A 466 -4.74 -11.25 35.71
CA ARG A 466 -3.94 -10.09 36.11
C ARG A 466 -4.86 -8.95 36.52
N LEU A 467 -4.90 -8.63 37.81
CA LEU A 467 -5.61 -7.45 38.31
C LEU A 467 -4.76 -6.18 38.15
N LEU A 468 -5.34 -5.14 37.54
CA LEU A 468 -4.70 -3.85 37.34
C LEU A 468 -5.46 -2.74 38.08
N LEU A 469 -4.82 -2.12 39.06
CA LEU A 469 -5.37 -0.97 39.79
C LEU A 469 -4.97 0.35 39.12
N ILE A 470 -5.94 1.04 38.53
CA ILE A 470 -5.77 2.35 37.87
C ILE A 470 -6.37 3.46 38.75
N GLY A 471 -5.73 4.62 38.78
CA GLY A 471 -6.30 5.81 39.41
C GLY A 471 -5.34 6.99 39.37
N THR A 472 -5.80 8.15 39.84
CA THR A 472 -5.06 9.42 39.77
C THR A 472 -3.69 9.35 40.45
N PRO A 473 -2.62 9.92 39.87
CA PRO A 473 -1.33 10.05 40.56
C PRO A 473 -1.48 10.73 41.93
N GLY A 474 -0.73 10.28 42.93
CA GLY A 474 -0.74 10.87 44.28
C GLY A 474 -1.86 10.40 45.23
N ILE A 475 -2.86 9.63 44.74
CA ILE A 475 -4.00 9.18 45.56
C ILE A 475 -3.69 8.00 46.52
N GLY A 476 -2.44 7.57 46.62
CA GLY A 476 -2.04 6.52 47.56
C GLY A 476 -2.14 5.06 47.06
N LYS A 477 -2.37 4.79 45.76
CA LYS A 477 -2.50 3.41 45.23
C LYS A 477 -1.37 2.45 45.66
N SER A 478 -0.12 2.82 45.38
CA SER A 478 1.04 1.97 45.67
C SER A 478 1.36 1.87 47.16
N MET A 479 1.12 2.96 47.90
CA MET A 479 1.38 3.01 49.33
C MET A 479 0.26 2.29 50.08
N ASN A 480 -0.96 2.84 50.08
CA ASN A 480 -2.06 2.37 50.89
C ASN A 480 -2.57 1.01 50.38
N ALA A 481 -2.97 0.91 49.11
CA ALA A 481 -3.51 -0.34 48.58
C ALA A 481 -2.44 -1.43 48.45
N GLY A 482 -1.23 -1.08 47.99
CA GLY A 482 -0.12 -2.05 47.93
C GLY A 482 0.26 -2.62 49.29
N SER A 483 0.40 -1.78 50.31
CA SER A 483 0.72 -2.20 51.68
C SER A 483 -0.41 -3.00 52.31
N TYR A 484 -1.66 -2.57 52.10
CA TYR A 484 -2.82 -3.28 52.63
C TYR A 484 -3.01 -4.66 52.01
N LEU A 485 -2.82 -4.77 50.69
CA LEU A 485 -2.85 -6.06 50.00
C LEU A 485 -1.73 -6.97 50.50
N LEU A 486 -0.51 -6.45 50.67
CA LEU A 486 0.58 -7.24 51.24
C LEU A 486 0.20 -7.77 52.64
N TYR A 487 -0.29 -6.91 53.53
CA TYR A 487 -0.76 -7.32 54.86
C TYR A 487 -1.78 -8.46 54.78
N GLN A 488 -2.82 -8.28 53.96
CA GLN A 488 -3.91 -9.24 53.84
C GLN A 488 -3.47 -10.57 53.21
N LEU A 489 -2.59 -10.53 52.21
CA LEU A 489 -2.02 -11.72 51.58
C LEU A 489 -1.16 -12.53 52.55
N LEU A 490 -0.40 -11.86 53.43
CA LEU A 490 0.39 -12.55 54.46
C LEU A 490 -0.50 -13.25 55.51
N HIS A 491 -1.75 -12.84 55.67
CA HIS A 491 -2.73 -13.47 56.56
C HIS A 491 -3.59 -14.53 55.85
N CYS A 492 -3.32 -14.81 54.58
CA CYS A 492 -3.93 -15.93 53.89
C CYS A 492 -3.33 -17.25 54.40
N ASP A 493 -4.07 -18.34 54.20
CA ASP A 493 -3.63 -19.68 54.58
C ASP A 493 -2.28 -20.02 53.93
N ALA A 494 -1.25 -20.25 54.76
CA ALA A 494 0.11 -20.50 54.32
C ALA A 494 0.24 -21.80 53.50
N GLU A 495 -0.68 -22.75 53.65
CA GLU A 495 -0.72 -23.96 52.81
C GLU A 495 -1.14 -23.64 51.36
N LYS A 496 -1.93 -22.58 51.17
CA LYS A 496 -2.48 -22.16 49.88
C LYS A 496 -1.65 -21.05 49.22
N LEU A 497 -1.11 -20.13 50.01
CA LEU A 497 -0.26 -19.04 49.56
C LEU A 497 1.07 -19.04 50.36
N PRO A 498 2.02 -19.92 50.00
CA PRO A 498 3.22 -20.13 50.80
C PRO A 498 4.25 -18.99 50.67
N VAL A 499 4.15 -18.15 49.63
CA VAL A 499 5.14 -17.12 49.32
C VAL A 499 4.44 -15.90 48.74
N VAL A 500 4.82 -14.71 49.21
CA VAL A 500 4.37 -13.44 48.63
C VAL A 500 5.56 -12.66 48.09
N LEU A 501 5.59 -12.47 46.76
CA LEU A 501 6.58 -11.64 46.08
C LEU A 501 6.02 -10.23 45.89
N TYR A 502 6.62 -9.26 46.57
CA TYR A 502 6.22 -7.85 46.51
C TYR A 502 7.30 -7.01 45.80
N VAL A 503 6.97 -6.42 44.65
CA VAL A 503 7.93 -5.70 43.80
C VAL A 503 7.60 -4.21 43.77
N ILE A 504 8.57 -3.37 44.13
CA ILE A 504 8.48 -1.91 44.05
C ILE A 504 9.69 -1.35 43.33
N GLY A 505 9.45 -0.70 42.17
CA GLY A 505 10.52 -0.12 41.36
C GLY A 505 11.49 -1.20 40.88
N ASN A 506 12.71 -1.20 41.42
CA ASN A 506 13.77 -2.15 41.05
C ASN A 506 14.09 -3.15 42.19
N GLU A 507 13.29 -3.16 43.25
CA GLU A 507 13.47 -4.00 44.44
C GLU A 507 12.36 -5.04 44.52
N ALA A 508 12.74 -6.25 44.95
CA ALA A 508 11.84 -7.36 45.15
C ALA A 508 11.99 -7.86 46.58
N PHE A 509 10.87 -7.91 47.30
CA PHE A 509 10.76 -8.43 48.65
C PHE A 509 10.06 -9.77 48.59
N LEU A 510 10.67 -10.79 49.18
CA LEU A 510 10.11 -12.12 49.32
C LEU A 510 9.73 -12.30 50.80
N PHE A 511 8.45 -12.50 51.06
CA PHE A 511 7.92 -12.78 52.40
C PHE A 511 7.56 -14.25 52.54
#